data_AF-A0A6P4BR53-F1
#
_entry.id   AF-A0A6P4BR53-F1
#
_cell.length_a   1.000
_cell.length_b   1.000
_cell.length_c   1.000
_cell.angle_alpha   90.00
_cell.angle_beta   90.00
_cell.angle_gamma   90.00
#
_symmetry.space_group_name_H-M   'P 1'
#
loop_
_entity.id
_entity.type
_entity.pdbx_description
1 polymer ?
#
loop_
_entity_poly.entity_id
_entity_poly.type
_entity_poly.pdbx_seq_one_letter_code
_entity_poly.pdbx_strand_id
1 'polypeptide(L)'
;FIEDSELYNRIVLGAFLPHSAWASLPRFFQTWLRNYIGGVLLYFISGFLWCFYIYYWKRNVYVPKDSVPSRRAMLLQISVAMNNVGWLSYVVYLAIYMIIVEFGIYWMHRELHDIKPLYKYLHATHHIYNKQNTLSPFAGLAFHPLDGILQALPHSLSLFIIPVHFTAHLALIFIEGIWTANIHDCIHGKVWSIMGAGYHTIHHTTYRHNYGHYTIWMDWMFGTLREPEEDEGKAM
;
A
#
# COMPACT_ATOMS: atom_id res chain seq x y z
N PHE A 1 33.18 11.83 21.08
CA PHE A 1 31.82 11.73 20.52
C PHE A 1 31.78 11.80 19.00
N ILE A 2 32.22 12.90 18.38
CA ILE A 2 32.25 13.01 16.90
C ILE A 2 33.21 11.98 16.30
N GLU A 3 34.44 11.89 16.82
CA GLU A 3 35.44 10.92 16.33
C GLU A 3 34.98 9.46 16.51
N ASP A 4 34.33 9.14 17.63
CA ASP A 4 33.75 7.81 17.86
C ASP A 4 32.64 7.50 16.85
N SER A 5 31.75 8.47 16.59
CA SER A 5 30.70 8.32 15.59
C SER A 5 31.26 8.10 14.19
N GLU A 6 32.33 8.80 13.82
CA GLU A 6 33.03 8.62 12.55
C GLU A 6 33.71 7.24 12.46
N LEU A 7 34.29 6.76 13.56
CA LEU A 7 34.83 5.39 13.63
C LEU A 7 33.72 4.35 13.41
N TYR A 8 32.57 4.49 14.08
CA TYR A 8 31.46 3.56 13.89
C TYR A 8 30.84 3.64 12.49
N ASN A 9 30.80 4.83 11.88
CA ASN A 9 30.40 4.99 10.49
C ASN A 9 31.35 4.24 9.56
N ARG A 10 32.68 4.36 9.74
CA ARG A 10 33.66 3.60 8.95
C ARG A 10 33.51 2.08 9.12
N ILE A 11 33.24 1.59 10.33
CA ILE A 11 33.07 0.16 10.60
C ILE A 11 31.80 -0.37 9.95
N VAL A 12 30.65 0.28 10.17
CA VAL A 12 29.36 -0.25 9.69
C VAL A 12 29.09 0.21 8.26
N LEU A 13 29.07 1.50 7.99
CA LEU A 13 28.76 2.01 6.64
C LEU A 13 29.88 1.66 5.66
N GLY A 14 31.15 1.78 6.05
CA GLY A 14 32.28 1.45 5.17
C GLY A 14 32.37 -0.04 4.80
N ALA A 15 31.84 -0.94 5.63
CA ALA A 15 31.82 -2.38 5.33
C ALA A 15 30.71 -2.78 4.34
N PHE A 16 29.58 -2.07 4.34
CA PHE A 16 28.38 -2.46 3.59
C PHE A 16 28.01 -1.51 2.44
N LEU A 17 28.55 -0.29 2.42
CA LEU A 17 28.22 0.74 1.42
C LEU A 17 29.49 1.38 0.85
N PRO A 18 29.51 1.73 -0.45
CA PRO A 18 30.62 2.46 -1.03
C PRO A 18 30.75 3.85 -0.40
N HIS A 19 31.98 4.34 -0.22
CA HIS A 19 32.25 5.62 0.46
C HIS A 19 31.45 6.79 -0.12
N SER A 20 31.27 6.84 -1.44
CA SER A 20 30.49 7.88 -2.13
C SER A 20 29.02 7.93 -1.75
N ALA A 21 28.44 6.83 -1.24
CA ALA A 21 27.02 6.74 -0.91
C ALA A 21 26.68 7.36 0.45
N TRP A 22 27.65 7.54 1.35
CA TRP A 22 27.36 7.99 2.72
C TRP A 22 28.26 9.12 3.23
N ALA A 23 29.46 9.31 2.68
CA ALA A 23 30.40 10.31 3.19
C ALA A 23 29.93 11.76 2.99
N SER A 24 29.16 12.03 1.93
CA SER A 24 28.61 13.36 1.62
C SER A 24 27.30 13.66 2.35
N LEU A 25 26.70 12.67 3.02
CA LEU A 25 25.42 12.85 3.69
C LEU A 25 25.57 13.72 4.95
N PRO A 26 24.55 14.53 5.31
CA PRO A 26 24.53 15.18 6.61
C PRO A 26 24.65 14.16 7.75
N ARG A 27 25.36 14.52 8.82
CA ARG A 27 25.69 13.61 9.94
C ARG A 27 24.49 12.90 10.56
N PHE A 28 23.34 13.57 10.61
CA PHE A 28 22.09 12.97 11.05
C PHE A 28 21.74 11.70 10.24
N PHE A 29 21.82 11.78 8.91
CA PHE A 29 21.52 10.65 8.02
C PHE A 29 22.58 9.57 8.10
N GLN A 30 23.86 9.92 8.23
CA GLN A 30 24.92 8.92 8.46
C GLN A 30 24.65 8.12 9.74
N THR A 31 24.27 8.81 10.82
CA THR A 31 23.95 8.18 12.12
C THR A 31 22.72 7.28 12.02
N TRP A 32 21.65 7.76 11.37
CA TRP A 32 20.44 6.97 11.15
C TRP A 32 20.75 5.70 10.34
N LEU A 33 21.47 5.85 9.22
CA LEU A 33 21.80 4.74 8.34
C LEU A 33 22.70 3.71 9.02
N ARG A 34 23.68 4.17 9.81
CA ARG A 34 24.57 3.31 10.60
C ARG A 34 23.75 2.49 11.60
N ASN A 35 22.87 3.15 12.35
CA ASN A 35 22.06 2.50 13.38
C ASN A 35 21.06 1.52 12.77
N TYR A 36 20.46 1.86 11.63
CA TYR A 36 19.57 0.97 10.90
C TYR A 36 20.28 -0.30 10.45
N ILE A 37 21.40 -0.17 9.72
CA ILE A 37 22.17 -1.32 9.22
C ILE A 37 22.71 -2.15 10.39
N GLY A 38 23.31 -1.51 11.39
CA GLY A 38 23.83 -2.19 12.58
C GLY A 38 22.74 -2.93 13.36
N GLY A 39 21.58 -2.29 13.55
CA GLY A 39 20.43 -2.89 14.24
C GLY A 39 19.84 -4.07 13.48
N VAL A 40 19.68 -3.94 12.16
CA VAL A 40 19.19 -5.02 11.28
C VAL A 40 20.14 -6.21 11.31
N LEU A 41 21.45 -5.97 11.18
CA LEU A 41 22.45 -7.04 11.23
C LEU A 41 22.46 -7.72 12.60
N LEU A 42 22.45 -6.93 13.69
CA LEU A 42 22.39 -7.49 15.03
C LEU A 42 21.15 -8.36 15.21
N TYR A 43 19.98 -7.89 14.78
CA TYR A 43 18.72 -8.63 14.87
C TYR A 43 18.77 -9.93 14.08
N PHE A 44 19.14 -9.89 12.80
CA PHE A 44 19.14 -11.09 11.95
C PHE A 44 20.25 -12.07 12.32
N ILE A 45 21.45 -11.60 12.65
CA ILE A 45 22.54 -12.49 13.06
C ILE A 45 22.21 -13.13 14.40
N SER A 46 21.79 -12.35 15.40
CA SER A 46 21.44 -12.91 16.72
C SER A 46 20.24 -13.84 16.62
N GLY A 47 19.19 -13.47 15.88
CA GLY A 47 18.02 -14.31 15.63
C GLY A 47 18.38 -15.60 14.90
N PHE A 48 19.22 -15.53 13.86
CA PHE A 48 19.74 -16.71 13.17
C PHE A 48 20.53 -17.60 14.12
N LEU A 49 21.48 -17.05 14.88
CA LEU A 49 22.31 -17.82 15.82
C LEU A 49 21.45 -18.49 16.90
N TRP A 50 20.45 -17.78 17.43
CA TRP A 50 19.48 -18.33 18.37
C TRP A 50 18.65 -19.46 17.76
N CYS A 51 18.08 -19.25 16.58
CA CYS A 51 17.31 -20.27 15.88
C CYS A 51 18.16 -21.48 15.52
N PHE A 52 19.38 -21.28 15.04
CA PHE A 52 20.33 -22.34 14.73
C PHE A 52 20.72 -23.12 16.00
N TYR A 53 21.03 -22.41 17.09
CA TYR A 53 21.38 -23.03 18.35
C TYR A 53 20.22 -23.88 18.90
N ILE A 54 19.00 -23.35 18.95
CA ILE A 54 17.83 -24.07 19.48
C ILE A 54 17.39 -25.19 18.55
N TYR A 55 17.12 -24.88 17.29
CA TYR A 55 16.42 -25.80 16.37
C TYR A 55 17.35 -26.72 15.59
N TYR A 56 18.66 -26.44 15.55
CA TYR A 56 19.64 -27.28 14.85
C TYR A 56 20.66 -27.91 15.80
N TRP A 57 21.47 -27.12 16.51
CA TRP A 57 22.55 -27.66 17.36
C TRP A 57 22.01 -28.37 18.61
N LYS A 58 21.24 -27.67 19.44
CA LYS A 58 20.70 -28.16 20.72
C LYS A 58 19.23 -28.57 20.62
N ARG A 59 18.79 -28.96 19.43
CA ARG A 59 17.43 -29.44 19.18
C ARG A 59 16.98 -30.47 20.20
N ASN A 60 17.79 -31.51 20.43
CA ASN A 60 17.45 -32.60 21.35
C ASN A 60 17.39 -32.20 22.83
N VAL A 61 17.84 -30.99 23.18
CA VAL A 61 17.83 -30.45 24.54
C VAL A 61 16.57 -29.61 24.78
N TYR A 62 16.25 -28.72 23.84
CA TYR A 62 15.16 -27.74 24.01
C TYR A 62 13.85 -28.16 23.35
N VAL A 63 13.89 -29.06 22.37
CA VAL A 63 12.74 -29.43 21.54
C VAL A 63 12.47 -30.91 21.73
N PRO A 64 11.33 -31.30 22.33
CA PRO A 64 10.96 -32.71 22.47
C PRO A 64 10.98 -33.45 21.14
N LYS A 65 11.24 -34.76 21.18
CA LYS A 65 11.11 -35.60 19.98
C LYS A 65 9.66 -35.49 19.48
N ASP A 66 9.52 -35.38 18.15
CA ASP A 66 8.25 -35.30 17.43
C ASP A 66 7.39 -34.04 17.65
N SER A 67 7.87 -33.02 18.37
CA SER A 67 7.12 -31.78 18.57
C SER A 67 7.18 -30.79 17.41
N VAL A 68 8.11 -30.97 16.46
CA VAL A 68 8.21 -30.14 15.25
C VAL A 68 7.46 -30.83 14.11
N PRO A 69 6.39 -30.22 13.56
CA PRO A 69 5.64 -30.82 12.47
C PRO A 69 6.52 -31.06 11.24
N SER A 70 6.29 -32.17 10.53
CA SER A 70 6.93 -32.38 9.23
C SER A 70 6.49 -31.31 8.22
N ARG A 71 7.30 -31.05 7.19
CA ARG A 71 6.91 -30.15 6.08
C ARG A 71 5.55 -30.53 5.48
N ARG A 72 5.30 -31.84 5.33
CA ARG A 72 4.01 -32.36 4.86
C ARG A 72 2.88 -32.02 5.82
N ALA A 73 3.07 -32.18 7.13
CA ALA A 73 2.07 -31.84 8.14
C ALA A 73 1.76 -30.34 8.16
N MET A 74 2.78 -29.48 8.05
CA MET A 74 2.57 -28.02 7.94
C MET A 74 1.78 -27.65 6.69
N LEU A 75 2.16 -28.19 5.52
CA LEU A 75 1.44 -27.94 4.27
C LEU A 75 0.00 -28.47 4.30
N LEU A 76 -0.22 -29.64 4.91
CA LEU A 76 -1.56 -30.20 5.09
C LEU A 76 -2.40 -29.34 6.04
N GLN A 77 -1.82 -28.85 7.13
CA GLN A 77 -2.49 -27.96 8.06
C GLN A 77 -2.89 -26.64 7.39
N ILE A 78 -2.00 -26.05 6.58
CA ILE A 78 -2.32 -24.87 5.76
C ILE A 78 -3.48 -25.19 4.81
N SER A 79 -3.41 -26.32 4.10
CA SER A 79 -4.45 -26.74 3.15
C SER A 79 -5.81 -26.96 3.82
N VAL A 80 -5.85 -27.65 4.97
CA VAL A 80 -7.09 -27.89 5.73
C VAL A 80 -7.64 -26.58 6.29
N ALA A 81 -6.78 -25.72 6.84
CA ALA A 81 -7.19 -24.40 7.32
C ALA A 81 -7.80 -23.55 6.20
N MET A 82 -7.21 -23.59 5.00
CA MET A 82 -7.75 -22.91 3.81
C MET A 82 -9.08 -23.51 3.33
N ASN A 83 -9.23 -24.83 3.35
CA ASN A 83 -10.47 -25.51 2.96
C ASN A 83 -11.59 -25.33 3.99
N ASN A 84 -11.26 -25.06 5.26
CA ASN A 84 -12.23 -24.85 6.32
C ASN A 84 -12.90 -23.47 6.30
N VAL A 85 -12.39 -22.52 5.50
CA VAL A 85 -13.11 -21.27 5.24
C VAL A 85 -14.15 -21.56 4.16
N GLY A 86 -15.41 -21.76 4.58
CA GLY A 86 -16.51 -21.96 3.64
C GLY A 86 -16.64 -20.78 2.67
N TRP A 87 -17.07 -21.05 1.44
CA TRP A 87 -17.23 -20.04 0.38
C TRP A 87 -18.06 -18.83 0.81
N LEU A 88 -19.12 -19.05 1.58
CA LEU A 88 -19.94 -17.95 2.10
C LEU A 88 -19.13 -17.03 3.03
N SER A 89 -18.41 -17.60 4.00
CA SER A 89 -17.55 -16.83 4.90
C SER A 89 -16.46 -16.09 4.15
N TYR A 90 -15.87 -16.73 3.13
CA TYR A 90 -14.87 -16.09 2.28
C TYR A 90 -15.44 -14.87 1.54
N VAL A 91 -16.63 -14.99 0.93
CA VAL A 91 -17.30 -13.88 0.25
C VAL A 91 -17.65 -12.76 1.24
N VAL A 92 -18.13 -13.10 2.43
CA VAL A 92 -18.43 -12.12 3.48
C VAL A 92 -17.17 -11.38 3.93
N TYR A 93 -16.06 -12.10 4.18
CA TYR A 93 -14.78 -11.48 4.52
C TYR A 93 -14.27 -10.59 3.39
N LEU A 94 -14.37 -11.03 2.14
CA LEU A 94 -13.99 -10.21 1.00
C LEU A 94 -14.85 -8.94 0.89
N ALA A 95 -16.15 -9.03 1.12
CA ALA A 95 -17.05 -7.87 1.10
C ALA A 95 -16.70 -6.88 2.23
N ILE A 96 -16.47 -7.36 3.46
CA ILE A 96 -16.06 -6.51 4.58
C ILE A 96 -14.69 -5.87 4.30
N TYR A 97 -13.74 -6.63 3.76
CA TYR A 97 -12.45 -6.12 3.33
C TYR A 97 -12.62 -4.96 2.33
N MET A 98 -13.44 -5.14 1.30
CA MET A 98 -13.68 -4.10 0.29
C MET A 98 -14.34 -2.86 0.91
N ILE A 99 -15.25 -3.01 1.88
CA ILE A 99 -15.87 -1.88 2.59
C ILE A 99 -14.82 -1.09 3.39
N ILE A 100 -13.92 -1.78 4.11
CA ILE A 100 -12.84 -1.13 4.88
C ILE A 100 -11.89 -0.39 3.94
N VAL A 101 -11.54 -1.02 2.82
CA VAL A 101 -10.69 -0.43 1.78
C VAL A 101 -11.34 0.82 1.17
N GLU A 102 -12.61 0.73 0.76
CA GLU A 102 -13.36 1.84 0.19
C GLU A 102 -13.39 3.04 1.15
N PHE A 103 -13.65 2.77 2.44
CA PHE A 103 -13.65 3.78 3.49
C PHE A 103 -12.26 4.39 3.69
N GLY A 104 -11.23 3.55 3.83
CA GLY A 104 -9.88 4.00 4.10
C GLY A 104 -9.28 4.80 2.95
N ILE A 105 -9.54 4.40 1.70
CA ILE A 105 -9.03 5.10 0.52
C ILE A 105 -9.75 6.43 0.34
N TYR A 106 -11.07 6.48 0.52
CA TYR A 106 -11.80 7.75 0.50
C TYR A 106 -11.19 8.78 1.46
N TRP A 107 -10.95 8.39 2.72
CA TRP A 107 -10.39 9.31 3.71
C TRP A 107 -8.94 9.67 3.41
N MET A 108 -8.11 8.71 3.03
CA MET A 108 -6.72 8.99 2.67
C MET A 108 -6.65 9.96 1.49
N HIS A 109 -7.44 9.72 0.44
CA HIS A 109 -7.49 10.56 -0.75
C HIS A 109 -8.01 11.97 -0.42
N ARG A 110 -9.05 12.07 0.40
CA ARG A 110 -9.56 13.35 0.89
C ARG A 110 -8.52 14.10 1.73
N GLU A 111 -7.82 13.42 2.63
CA GLU A 111 -6.75 14.01 3.45
C GLU A 111 -5.56 14.49 2.62
N LEU A 112 -5.21 13.77 1.54
CA LEU A 112 -4.21 14.21 0.57
C LEU A 112 -4.59 15.56 -0.08
N HIS A 113 -5.87 15.90 -0.17
CA HIS A 113 -6.36 17.21 -0.62
C HIS A 113 -6.46 18.24 0.50
N ASP A 114 -7.08 17.87 1.62
CA ASP A 114 -7.43 18.79 2.70
C ASP A 114 -6.20 19.22 3.52
N ILE A 115 -5.20 18.34 3.66
CA ILE A 115 -3.96 18.63 4.40
C ILE A 115 -2.94 19.26 3.45
N LYS A 116 -2.77 20.58 3.55
CA LYS A 116 -1.88 21.41 2.69
C LYS A 116 -0.51 20.80 2.35
N PRO A 117 0.30 20.30 3.31
CA PRO A 117 1.59 19.71 2.97
C PRO A 117 1.44 18.40 2.17
N LEU A 118 0.44 17.56 2.46
CA LEU A 118 0.20 16.34 1.69
C LEU A 118 -0.16 16.68 0.24
N TYR A 119 -1.06 17.63 0.05
CA TYR A 119 -1.42 18.09 -1.29
C TYR A 119 -0.18 18.62 -2.03
N LYS A 120 0.50 19.61 -1.45
CA LYS A 120 1.59 20.32 -2.11
C LYS A 120 2.74 19.40 -2.52
N TYR A 121 3.11 18.44 -1.67
CA TYR A 121 4.32 17.63 -1.87
C TYR A 121 4.06 16.26 -2.48
N LEU A 122 2.87 15.69 -2.30
CA LEU A 122 2.57 14.32 -2.74
C LEU A 122 1.56 14.29 -3.89
N HIS A 123 0.46 15.03 -3.74
CA HIS A 123 -0.72 14.85 -4.59
C HIS A 123 -0.83 15.87 -5.74
N ALA A 124 -0.22 17.06 -5.59
CA ALA A 124 -0.27 18.12 -6.59
C ALA A 124 0.32 17.69 -7.94
N THR A 125 1.35 16.82 -7.94
CA THR A 125 1.94 16.25 -9.16
C THR A 125 0.93 15.40 -9.92
N HIS A 126 0.09 14.63 -9.23
CA HIS A 126 -0.97 13.86 -9.85
C HIS A 126 -2.02 14.78 -10.51
N HIS A 127 -2.31 15.91 -9.86
CA HIS A 127 -3.30 16.88 -10.30
C HIS A 127 -2.87 17.88 -11.38
N ILE A 128 -1.63 17.80 -11.87
CA ILE A 128 -1.21 18.61 -13.03
C ILE A 128 -1.98 18.22 -14.30
N TYR A 129 -2.49 16.99 -14.35
CA TYR A 129 -3.26 16.42 -15.47
C TYR A 129 -4.76 16.77 -15.35
N ASN A 130 -5.08 18.05 -15.24
CA ASN A 130 -6.43 18.54 -14.95
C ASN A 130 -7.26 18.93 -16.18
N LYS A 131 -6.74 18.69 -17.39
CA LYS A 131 -7.46 18.93 -18.65
C LYS A 131 -7.75 17.60 -19.33
N GLN A 132 -8.88 17.51 -20.03
CA GLN A 132 -9.29 16.29 -20.72
C GLN A 132 -8.26 15.77 -21.73
N ASN A 133 -7.47 16.65 -22.35
CA ASN A 133 -6.40 16.25 -23.27
C ASN A 133 -5.08 15.84 -22.58
N THR A 134 -4.99 16.02 -21.26
CA THR A 134 -3.83 15.64 -20.43
C THR A 134 -4.14 14.49 -19.47
N LEU A 135 -5.41 14.33 -19.11
CA LEU A 135 -5.93 13.23 -18.32
C LEU A 135 -6.01 11.98 -19.22
N SER A 136 -5.25 10.97 -18.86
CA SER A 136 -5.12 9.73 -19.63
C SER A 136 -4.82 8.57 -18.69
N PRO A 137 -4.92 7.30 -19.14
CA PRO A 137 -4.57 6.14 -18.31
C PRO A 137 -3.15 6.22 -17.74
N PHE A 138 -2.21 6.84 -18.46
CA PHE A 138 -0.84 7.07 -17.99
C PHE A 138 -0.77 8.14 -16.88
N ALA A 139 -1.62 9.17 -16.95
CA ALA A 139 -1.73 10.17 -15.88
C ALA A 139 -2.21 9.54 -14.57
N GLY A 140 -3.06 8.50 -14.66
CA GLY A 140 -3.49 7.72 -13.50
C GLY A 140 -2.33 7.10 -12.71
N LEU A 141 -1.24 6.72 -13.37
CA LEU A 141 -0.05 6.14 -12.74
C LEU A 141 1.04 7.18 -12.45
N ALA A 142 0.83 8.45 -12.80
CA ALA A 142 1.79 9.52 -12.67
C ALA A 142 1.58 10.31 -11.36
N PHE A 143 1.83 9.65 -10.23
CA PHE A 143 1.75 10.25 -8.89
C PHE A 143 3.05 10.03 -8.10
N HIS A 144 3.23 10.77 -7.01
CA HIS A 144 4.38 10.62 -6.14
C HIS A 144 4.36 9.22 -5.47
N PRO A 145 5.46 8.45 -5.36
CA PRO A 145 5.42 7.10 -4.81
C PRO A 145 4.76 6.98 -3.42
N LEU A 146 4.98 7.98 -2.56
CA LEU A 146 4.32 8.04 -1.24
C LEU A 146 2.80 8.27 -1.32
N ASP A 147 2.31 8.97 -2.34
CA ASP A 147 0.87 9.13 -2.59
C ASP A 147 0.23 7.75 -2.83
N GLY A 148 0.78 6.99 -3.78
CA GLY A 148 0.31 5.63 -4.05
C GLY A 148 0.46 4.69 -2.86
N ILE A 149 1.55 4.78 -2.09
CA ILE A 149 1.71 4.00 -0.85
C ILE A 149 0.59 4.35 0.14
N LEU A 150 0.36 5.64 0.39
CA LEU A 150 -0.66 6.11 1.32
C LEU A 150 -2.04 5.60 0.90
N GLN A 151 -2.41 5.73 -0.38
CA GLN A 151 -3.67 5.21 -0.89
C GLN A 151 -3.76 3.67 -0.87
N ALA A 152 -2.65 2.94 -0.99
CA ALA A 152 -2.64 1.48 -0.85
C ALA A 152 -2.60 0.98 0.61
N LEU A 153 -2.29 1.82 1.60
CA LEU A 153 -2.21 1.43 3.02
C LEU A 153 -3.49 0.75 3.54
N PRO A 154 -4.72 1.22 3.23
CA PRO A 154 -5.95 0.56 3.66
C PRO A 154 -6.01 -0.92 3.28
N HIS A 155 -5.52 -1.32 2.10
CA HIS A 155 -5.45 -2.74 1.71
C HIS A 155 -4.57 -3.54 2.68
N SER A 156 -3.39 -3.01 3.02
CA SER A 156 -2.44 -3.68 3.91
C SER A 156 -2.94 -3.73 5.36
N LEU A 157 -3.53 -2.63 5.83
CA LEU A 157 -4.08 -2.55 7.19
C LEU A 157 -5.29 -3.49 7.37
N SER A 158 -6.11 -3.66 6.33
CA SER A 158 -7.26 -4.56 6.36
C SER A 158 -6.88 -6.02 6.63
N LEU A 159 -5.68 -6.46 6.24
CA LEU A 159 -5.20 -7.83 6.50
C LEU A 159 -5.00 -8.16 7.98
N PHE A 160 -4.83 -7.13 8.83
CA PHE A 160 -4.74 -7.33 10.29
C PHE A 160 -6.12 -7.46 10.95
N ILE A 161 -7.19 -7.10 10.24
CA ILE A 161 -8.56 -7.05 10.75
C ILE A 161 -9.37 -8.23 10.20
N ILE A 162 -9.29 -8.47 8.90
CA ILE A 162 -10.09 -9.47 8.20
C ILE A 162 -9.18 -10.54 7.58
N PRO A 163 -9.45 -11.83 7.84
CA PRO A 163 -8.67 -12.91 7.25
C PRO A 163 -9.02 -13.05 5.76
N VAL A 164 -8.20 -12.45 4.90
CA VAL A 164 -8.28 -12.59 3.44
C VAL A 164 -7.05 -13.33 2.93
N HIS A 165 -7.26 -14.21 1.94
CA HIS A 165 -6.15 -14.94 1.33
C HIS A 165 -5.18 -13.99 0.64
N PHE A 166 -3.87 -14.21 0.83
CA PHE A 166 -2.84 -13.32 0.28
C PHE A 166 -2.93 -13.15 -1.25
N THR A 167 -3.26 -14.22 -1.99
CA THR A 167 -3.49 -14.14 -3.44
C THR A 167 -4.66 -13.22 -3.80
N ALA A 168 -5.73 -13.20 -2.99
CA ALA A 168 -6.87 -12.33 -3.24
C ALA A 168 -6.49 -10.87 -3.01
N HIS A 169 -5.71 -10.59 -1.95
CA HIS A 169 -5.15 -9.27 -1.71
C HIS A 169 -4.26 -8.80 -2.87
N LEU A 170 -3.32 -9.63 -3.35
CA LEU A 170 -2.49 -9.29 -4.50
C LEU A 170 -3.32 -9.06 -5.77
N ALA A 171 -4.35 -9.88 -6.01
CA ALA A 171 -5.26 -9.70 -7.14
C ALA A 171 -6.01 -8.35 -7.05
N LEU A 172 -6.48 -7.97 -5.86
CA LEU A 172 -7.15 -6.69 -5.65
C LEU A 172 -6.22 -5.49 -5.88
N ILE A 173 -4.97 -5.54 -5.41
CA ILE A 173 -3.97 -4.49 -5.70
C ILE A 173 -3.69 -4.38 -7.21
N PHE A 174 -3.64 -5.51 -7.91
CA PHE A 174 -3.49 -5.49 -9.38
C PHE A 174 -4.73 -4.91 -10.07
N ILE A 175 -5.93 -5.27 -9.62
CA ILE A 175 -7.20 -4.71 -10.11
C ILE A 175 -7.28 -3.21 -9.83
N GLU A 176 -6.79 -2.74 -8.68
CA GLU A 176 -6.67 -1.31 -8.35
C GLU A 176 -5.78 -0.58 -9.36
N GLY A 177 -4.62 -1.13 -9.74
CA GLY A 177 -3.78 -0.53 -10.78
C GLY A 177 -4.51 -0.41 -12.13
N ILE A 178 -5.26 -1.44 -12.52
CA ILE A 178 -6.13 -1.40 -13.71
C ILE A 178 -7.24 -0.37 -13.54
N TRP A 179 -7.89 -0.33 -12.38
CA TRP A 179 -8.98 0.57 -12.07
C TRP A 179 -8.53 2.03 -12.17
N THR A 180 -7.41 2.35 -11.54
CA THR A 180 -6.75 3.66 -11.63
C THR A 180 -6.51 4.05 -13.09
N ALA A 181 -6.00 3.16 -13.94
CA ALA A 181 -5.84 3.47 -15.36
C ALA A 181 -7.19 3.74 -16.06
N ASN A 182 -8.23 2.95 -15.77
CA ASN A 182 -9.56 3.11 -16.37
C ASN A 182 -10.24 4.42 -15.96
N ILE A 183 -10.21 4.81 -14.69
CA ILE A 183 -10.89 6.04 -14.24
C ILE A 183 -10.21 7.33 -14.75
N HIS A 184 -9.04 7.24 -15.40
CA HIS A 184 -8.35 8.38 -16.02
C HIS A 184 -8.48 8.39 -17.56
N ASP A 185 -9.23 7.47 -18.16
CA ASP A 185 -9.40 7.41 -19.62
C ASP A 185 -10.38 8.47 -20.18
N CYS A 186 -11.04 9.23 -19.31
CA CYS A 186 -12.07 10.23 -19.62
C CYS A 186 -13.33 9.69 -20.31
N ILE A 187 -13.53 8.37 -20.34
CA ILE A 187 -14.71 7.73 -20.94
C ILE A 187 -15.73 7.44 -19.84
N HIS A 188 -16.74 8.30 -19.73
CA HIS A 188 -17.78 8.09 -18.73
C HIS A 188 -18.69 6.91 -19.09
N GLY A 189 -18.59 5.83 -18.32
CA GLY A 189 -19.37 4.60 -18.53
C GLY A 189 -20.87 4.68 -18.17
N LYS A 190 -21.35 5.79 -17.59
CA LYS A 190 -22.77 6.00 -17.21
C LYS A 190 -23.38 4.88 -16.35
N VAL A 191 -22.57 4.25 -15.49
CA VAL A 191 -23.03 3.22 -14.56
C VAL A 191 -23.12 3.81 -13.16
N TRP A 192 -24.33 4.14 -12.72
CA TRP A 192 -24.58 4.37 -11.31
C TRP A 192 -24.51 3.02 -10.58
N SER A 193 -23.75 2.84 -9.49
CA SER A 193 -23.08 3.80 -8.59
C SER A 193 -21.55 3.67 -8.60
N ILE A 194 -20.96 3.50 -9.78
CA ILE A 194 -19.54 3.19 -9.96
C ILE A 194 -18.74 4.49 -10.10
N MET A 195 -17.62 4.60 -9.37
CA MET A 195 -16.68 5.72 -9.47
C MET A 195 -15.86 5.63 -10.77
N GLY A 196 -16.52 5.86 -11.90
CA GLY A 196 -15.91 5.80 -13.23
C GLY A 196 -15.22 7.10 -13.65
N ALA A 197 -14.68 7.13 -14.87
CA ALA A 197 -13.86 8.24 -15.35
C ALA A 197 -14.54 9.60 -15.37
N GLY A 198 -15.86 9.66 -15.57
CA GLY A 198 -16.61 10.92 -15.49
C GLY A 198 -16.52 11.58 -14.11
N TYR A 199 -16.74 10.81 -13.03
CA TYR A 199 -16.64 11.33 -11.67
C TYR A 199 -15.21 11.75 -11.33
N HIS A 200 -14.22 10.94 -11.73
CA HIS A 200 -12.81 11.23 -11.47
C HIS A 200 -12.27 12.40 -12.31
N THR A 201 -12.84 12.66 -13.48
CA THR A 201 -12.51 13.86 -14.28
C THR A 201 -12.98 15.14 -13.56
N ILE A 202 -14.16 15.10 -12.93
CA ILE A 202 -14.66 16.19 -12.08
C ILE A 202 -13.76 16.38 -10.86
N HIS A 203 -13.27 15.29 -10.28
CA HIS A 203 -12.29 15.35 -9.20
C HIS A 203 -11.02 16.11 -9.63
N HIS A 204 -10.42 15.73 -10.76
CA HIS A 204 -9.21 16.38 -11.30
C HIS A 204 -9.38 17.85 -11.70
N THR A 205 -10.61 18.28 -11.98
CA THR A 205 -10.91 19.68 -12.37
C THR A 205 -11.35 20.55 -11.20
N THR A 206 -11.99 19.98 -10.19
CA THR A 206 -12.53 20.73 -9.03
C THR A 206 -11.70 20.60 -7.76
N TYR A 207 -10.88 19.54 -7.64
CA TYR A 207 -10.04 19.22 -6.49
C TYR A 207 -10.78 19.04 -5.16
N ARG A 208 -12.11 18.99 -5.19
CA ARG A 208 -12.96 19.07 -3.98
C ARG A 208 -14.10 18.07 -3.90
N HIS A 209 -14.22 17.19 -4.89
CA HIS A 209 -15.34 16.28 -5.03
C HIS A 209 -14.83 14.91 -5.50
N ASN A 210 -15.65 13.88 -5.31
CA ASN A 210 -15.46 12.54 -5.86
C ASN A 210 -14.12 11.90 -5.46
N TYR A 211 -13.92 11.65 -4.17
CA TYR A 211 -12.70 11.04 -3.62
C TYR A 211 -12.75 9.50 -3.52
N GLY A 212 -13.93 8.91 -3.73
CA GLY A 212 -14.19 7.48 -3.61
C GLY A 212 -13.31 6.62 -4.53
N HIS A 213 -13.26 5.33 -4.23
CA HIS A 213 -12.38 4.40 -4.94
C HIS A 213 -13.15 3.68 -6.05
N TYR A 214 -13.90 2.62 -5.73
CA TYR A 214 -14.65 1.86 -6.73
C TYR A 214 -16.08 2.38 -6.88
N THR A 215 -16.62 3.00 -5.83
CA THR A 215 -18.02 3.41 -5.75
C THR A 215 -18.14 4.88 -5.37
N ILE A 216 -19.30 5.47 -5.67
CA ILE A 216 -19.63 6.83 -5.25
C ILE A 216 -20.20 6.91 -3.82
N TRP A 217 -20.30 5.77 -3.11
CA TRP A 217 -21.05 5.70 -1.85
C TRP A 217 -20.44 6.57 -0.75
N MET A 218 -19.11 6.59 -0.63
CA MET A 218 -18.45 7.44 0.37
C MET A 218 -18.69 8.92 0.08
N ASP A 219 -18.56 9.33 -1.18
CA ASP A 219 -18.86 10.70 -1.58
C ASP A 219 -20.31 11.10 -1.34
N TRP A 220 -21.24 10.18 -1.59
CA TRP A 220 -22.65 10.38 -1.30
C TRP A 220 -22.90 10.53 0.21
N MET A 221 -22.34 9.62 1.02
CA MET A 221 -22.51 9.63 2.48
C MET A 221 -21.90 10.87 3.15
N PHE A 222 -20.76 11.35 2.64
CA PHE A 222 -20.01 12.46 3.23
C PHE A 222 -20.20 13.80 2.50
N GLY A 223 -21.11 13.86 1.52
CA GLY A 223 -21.51 15.09 0.85
C GLY A 223 -20.46 15.70 -0.08
N THR A 224 -19.56 14.87 -0.64
CA THR A 224 -18.53 15.28 -1.61
C THR A 224 -18.84 14.79 -3.03
N LEU A 225 -20.01 14.20 -3.25
CA LEU A 225 -20.44 13.72 -4.57
C LEU A 225 -20.80 14.88 -5.50
N ARG A 226 -20.25 14.85 -6.70
CA ARG A 226 -20.67 15.68 -7.82
C ARG A 226 -20.83 14.81 -9.07
N GLU A 227 -22.05 14.73 -9.56
CA GLU A 227 -22.38 13.94 -10.74
C GLU A 227 -21.87 14.61 -12.03
N PRO A 228 -21.40 13.83 -13.02
CA PRO A 228 -21.14 14.33 -14.36
C PRO A 228 -22.42 14.84 -15.01
N GLU A 229 -22.31 15.97 -15.70
CA GLU A 229 -23.41 16.46 -16.54
C GLU A 229 -23.72 15.39 -17.58
N GLU A 230 -24.99 15.03 -17.71
CA GLU A 230 -25.43 14.25 -18.85
C GLU A 230 -25.21 15.12 -20.09
N ASP A 231 -24.44 14.64 -21.06
CA ASP A 231 -24.47 15.18 -22.42
C ASP A 231 -25.89 14.97 -22.97
N GLU A 232 -26.82 15.84 -22.58
CA GLU A 232 -28.04 16.09 -23.33
C GLU A 232 -27.56 16.63 -24.67
N GLY A 233 -27.72 15.80 -25.71
CA GLY A 233 -27.15 16.01 -27.03
C GLY A 233 -27.23 17.48 -27.46
N LYS A 234 -26.08 18.15 -27.50
CA LYS A 234 -25.90 19.31 -28.37
C LYS A 234 -26.03 18.77 -29.79
N ALA A 235 -27.25 18.80 -30.30
CA ALA A 235 -27.56 18.66 -31.70
C ALA A 235 -26.62 19.58 -32.48
N MET A 236 -25.74 18.96 -33.26
CA MET A 236 -25.01 19.63 -34.33
C MET A 236 -25.87 19.61 -35.59
#